data_AF-A0A2I0R278-F1
#
_entry.id   AF-A0A2I0R278-F1
#
_cell.length_a   1.000
_cell.length_b   1.000
_cell.length_c   1.000
_cell.angle_alpha   90.00
_cell.angle_beta   90.00
_cell.angle_gamma   90.00
#
_symmetry.space_group_name_H-M   'P 1'
#
loop_
_entity.id
_entity.type
_entity.pdbx_description
1 polymer ?
#
loop_
_entity_poly.entity_id
_entity_poly.type
_entity_poly.pdbx_seq_one_letter_code
_entity_poly.pdbx_strand_id
1 'polypeptide(L)'
;MKKFTAFALSILTIVPFVAIAWVLYYNFHSTPVAIINLLIVMTGVLLAFIVYNRTLISNDENVLKIDMDHFPYIESALIYVMPQDFVSKLDKNTGHIFIAASEETIDNVTLVDGNFDKLTDTITLKYTNGITTTVRGSRTVAVGDNQFLFYGFDELIHKKGSKKSIFQWEDDRLIQKNGNEIFPISIPDRMPVYVFDWK
;
A
#
# COMPACT_ATOMS: atom_id res chain seq x y z
N MET A 1 6.21 24.82 6.55
CA MET A 1 5.72 25.55 5.34
C MET A 1 4.59 24.81 4.61
N LYS A 2 4.64 23.48 4.45
CA LYS A 2 3.60 22.69 3.72
C LYS A 2 2.18 22.77 4.32
N LYS A 3 2.04 22.77 5.66
CA LYS A 3 0.74 22.98 6.32
C LYS A 3 0.13 24.35 5.99
N PHE A 4 0.97 25.36 5.83
CA PHE A 4 0.55 26.73 5.50
C PHE A 4 0.14 26.83 4.03
N THR A 5 0.85 26.18 3.09
CA THR A 5 0.44 26.16 1.68
C THR A 5 -0.85 25.37 1.46
N ALA A 6 -1.00 24.20 2.09
CA ALA A 6 -2.24 23.43 2.05
C ALA A 6 -3.43 24.22 2.63
N PHE A 7 -3.20 24.93 3.74
CA PHE A 7 -4.20 25.81 4.34
C PHE A 7 -4.57 26.97 3.42
N ALA A 8 -3.59 27.67 2.83
CA ALA A 8 -3.83 28.76 1.90
C ALA A 8 -4.61 28.32 0.64
N LEU A 9 -4.26 27.17 0.04
CA LEU A 9 -4.97 26.58 -1.09
C LEU A 9 -6.40 26.17 -0.73
N SER A 10 -6.60 25.61 0.46
CA SER A 10 -7.95 25.24 0.93
C SER A 10 -8.83 26.47 1.13
N ILE A 11 -8.30 27.56 1.70
CA ILE A 11 -9.03 28.83 1.84
C ILE A 11 -9.37 29.42 0.49
N LEU A 12 -8.42 29.46 -0.44
CA LEU A 12 -8.62 29.97 -1.81
C LEU A 12 -9.79 29.25 -2.51
N THR A 13 -9.95 27.95 -2.23
CA THR A 13 -11.02 27.12 -2.79
C THR A 13 -12.41 27.52 -2.26
N ILE A 14 -12.52 28.06 -1.03
CA ILE A 14 -13.79 28.46 -0.42
C ILE A 14 -14.26 29.83 -0.93
N VAL A 15 -13.34 30.73 -1.24
CA VAL A 15 -13.62 32.11 -1.67
C VAL A 15 -14.70 32.24 -2.77
N PRO A 16 -14.66 31.47 -3.88
CA PRO A 16 -15.70 31.59 -4.92
C PRO A 16 -17.09 31.19 -4.43
N PHE A 17 -17.20 30.17 -3.56
CA PHE A 17 -18.49 29.72 -3.02
C PHE A 17 -19.11 30.76 -2.10
N VAL A 18 -18.28 31.39 -1.25
CA VAL A 18 -18.72 32.50 -0.37
C VAL A 18 -19.12 33.72 -1.19
N ALA A 19 -18.36 34.05 -2.25
CA ALA A 19 -18.70 35.16 -3.14
C ALA A 19 -20.03 34.95 -3.87
N ILE A 20 -20.29 33.73 -4.38
CA ILE A 20 -21.57 33.39 -5.02
C ILE A 20 -22.72 33.46 -4.01
N ALA A 21 -22.55 32.89 -2.81
CA ALA A 21 -23.56 32.94 -1.76
C ALA A 21 -23.88 34.38 -1.32
N TRP A 22 -22.86 35.23 -1.22
CA TRP A 22 -23.00 36.65 -0.90
C TRP A 22 -23.82 37.39 -1.97
N VAL A 23 -23.48 37.21 -3.25
CA VAL A 23 -24.21 37.83 -4.38
C VAL A 23 -25.66 37.36 -4.41
N LEU A 24 -25.92 36.08 -4.18
CA LEU A 24 -27.28 35.54 -4.13
C LEU A 24 -28.09 36.14 -2.98
N TYR A 25 -27.50 36.23 -1.78
CA TYR A 25 -28.17 36.80 -0.61
C TYR A 25 -28.49 38.28 -0.80
N TYR A 26 -27.55 39.05 -1.37
CA TYR A 26 -27.72 40.48 -1.59
C TYR A 26 -28.87 40.80 -2.57
N ASN A 27 -29.05 39.96 -3.59
CA ASN A 27 -30.10 40.18 -4.59
C ASN A 27 -31.46 39.58 -4.17
N PHE A 28 -31.48 38.54 -3.34
CA PHE A 28 -32.71 37.81 -3.00
C PHE A 28 -32.78 37.44 -1.51
N HIS A 29 -33.60 38.17 -0.76
CA HIS A 29 -33.77 38.01 0.69
C HIS A 29 -34.91 37.04 1.04
N SER A 30 -34.88 35.83 0.48
CA SER A 30 -35.93 34.83 0.70
C SER A 30 -35.40 33.58 1.40
N THR A 31 -36.26 32.89 2.16
CA THR A 31 -35.92 31.65 2.86
C THR A 31 -35.36 30.57 1.92
N PRO A 32 -35.90 30.37 0.69
CA PRO A 32 -35.31 29.42 -0.28
C PRO A 32 -33.87 29.76 -0.65
N VAL A 33 -33.53 31.04 -0.78
CA VAL A 33 -32.17 31.50 -1.13
C VAL A 33 -31.20 31.28 0.03
N ALA A 34 -31.64 31.46 1.27
CA ALA A 34 -30.84 31.12 2.45
C ALA A 34 -30.47 29.63 2.49
N ILE A 35 -31.42 28.74 2.14
CA ILE A 35 -31.18 27.28 2.06
C ILE A 35 -30.15 26.96 0.96
N ILE A 36 -30.31 27.57 -0.23
CA ILE A 36 -29.38 27.39 -1.35
C ILE A 36 -27.97 27.86 -0.98
N ASN A 37 -27.85 29.02 -0.33
CA ASN A 37 -26.56 29.54 0.13
C ASN A 37 -25.87 28.59 1.12
N LEU A 38 -26.64 28.00 2.04
CA LEU A 38 -26.10 27.00 2.96
C LEU A 38 -25.53 25.79 2.22
N LEU A 39 -26.24 25.26 1.22
CA LEU A 39 -25.76 24.15 0.38
C LEU A 39 -24.50 24.51 -0.41
N ILE A 40 -24.45 25.72 -0.99
CA ILE A 40 -23.28 26.22 -1.74
C ILE A 40 -22.05 26.30 -0.83
N VAL A 41 -22.19 26.88 0.36
CA VAL A 41 -21.09 27.01 1.32
C VAL A 41 -20.63 25.65 1.83
N MET A 42 -21.56 24.73 2.15
CA MET A 42 -21.22 23.36 2.54
C MET A 42 -20.42 22.63 1.44
N THR A 43 -20.81 22.80 0.18
CA THR A 43 -20.10 22.21 -0.97
C THR A 43 -18.68 22.76 -1.08
N GLY A 44 -18.51 24.08 -0.91
CA GLY A 44 -17.19 24.72 -0.90
C GLY A 44 -16.27 24.21 0.22
N VAL A 45 -16.83 24.00 1.42
CA VAL A 45 -16.09 23.45 2.56
C VAL A 45 -15.65 22.00 2.30
N LEU A 46 -16.53 21.15 1.75
CA LEU A 46 -16.19 19.78 1.40
C LEU A 46 -15.07 19.71 0.35
N LEU A 47 -15.13 20.56 -0.68
CA LEU A 47 -14.07 20.65 -1.69
C LEU A 47 -12.74 21.14 -1.10
N ALA A 48 -12.78 22.15 -0.22
CA ALA A 48 -11.59 22.64 0.46
C ALA A 48 -10.94 21.56 1.34
N PHE A 49 -11.75 20.73 2.01
CA PHE A 49 -11.27 19.60 2.79
C PHE A 49 -10.56 18.55 1.91
N ILE A 50 -11.14 18.23 0.74
CA ILE A 50 -10.52 17.32 -0.23
C ILE A 50 -9.18 17.88 -0.72
N VAL A 51 -9.14 19.17 -1.10
CA VAL A 51 -7.90 19.84 -1.57
C VAL A 51 -6.84 19.87 -0.47
N TYR A 52 -7.22 20.16 0.76
CA TYR A 52 -6.31 20.16 1.91
C TYR A 52 -5.66 18.79 2.10
N ASN A 53 -6.47 17.73 2.21
CA ASN A 53 -5.99 16.37 2.40
C ASN A 53 -5.12 15.93 1.23
N ARG A 54 -5.56 16.18 -0.01
CA ARG A 54 -4.78 15.81 -1.20
C ARG A 54 -3.43 16.52 -1.24
N THR A 55 -3.37 17.81 -0.90
CA THR A 55 -2.11 18.57 -0.91
C THR A 55 -1.16 18.15 0.20
N LEU A 56 -1.70 17.73 1.35
CA LEU A 56 -0.93 17.21 2.48
C LEU A 56 -0.41 15.78 2.22
N ILE A 57 -1.16 15.00 1.43
CA ILE A 57 -0.84 13.62 1.05
C ILE A 57 0.10 13.55 -0.17
N SER A 58 -0.02 14.48 -1.13
CA SER A 58 0.58 14.38 -2.47
C SER A 58 2.08 14.72 -2.57
N ASN A 59 2.82 14.89 -1.47
CA ASN A 59 4.22 15.30 -1.53
C ASN A 59 5.15 14.41 -0.72
N ASP A 60 5.17 13.16 -1.15
CA ASP A 60 6.08 12.12 -0.75
C ASP A 60 7.31 12.16 -1.68
N GLU A 61 8.10 13.24 -1.59
CA GLU A 61 9.35 13.42 -2.36
C GLU A 61 10.41 12.35 -2.00
N ASN A 62 10.17 11.57 -0.94
CA ASN A 62 10.98 10.43 -0.50
C ASN A 62 10.27 9.07 -0.72
N VAL A 63 9.23 9.00 -1.57
CA VAL A 63 8.64 7.71 -1.93
C VAL A 63 9.58 6.97 -2.87
N LEU A 64 9.97 5.77 -2.46
CA LEU A 64 10.56 4.79 -3.34
C LEU A 64 9.47 4.38 -4.35
N LYS A 65 9.59 4.93 -5.56
CA LYS A 65 8.84 4.44 -6.71
C LYS A 65 9.47 3.12 -7.14
N ILE A 66 8.66 2.08 -7.17
CA ILE A 66 9.11 0.77 -7.62
C ILE A 66 9.34 0.83 -9.11
N ASP A 67 10.54 0.43 -9.53
CA ASP A 67 10.81 0.15 -10.94
C ASP A 67 10.04 -1.10 -11.36
N MET A 68 9.12 -0.91 -12.31
CA MET A 68 8.22 -1.97 -12.79
C MET A 68 8.88 -2.83 -13.87
N ASP A 69 10.02 -2.41 -14.42
CA ASP A 69 10.68 -3.10 -15.53
C ASP A 69 11.19 -4.50 -15.13
N HIS A 70 11.39 -4.71 -13.84
CA HIS A 70 11.89 -5.97 -13.25
C HIS A 70 10.78 -6.80 -12.57
N PHE A 71 9.52 -6.35 -12.63
CA PHE A 71 8.41 -7.04 -11.96
C PHE A 71 8.02 -8.31 -12.73
N PRO A 72 7.90 -9.48 -12.08
CA PRO A 72 7.52 -10.72 -12.76
C PRO A 72 6.10 -10.65 -13.31
N TYR A 73 5.83 -11.41 -14.35
CA TYR A 73 4.47 -11.55 -14.88
C TYR A 73 3.59 -12.23 -13.83
N ILE A 74 2.54 -11.53 -13.37
CA ILE A 74 1.55 -12.10 -12.46
C ILE A 74 0.53 -12.89 -13.25
N GLU A 75 0.46 -14.20 -12.99
CA GLU A 75 -0.57 -15.11 -13.50
C GLU A 75 -1.99 -14.59 -13.20
N SER A 76 -2.88 -14.76 -14.17
CA SER A 76 -4.26 -14.29 -14.08
C SER A 76 -5.18 -15.20 -13.27
N ALA A 77 -4.84 -16.49 -13.14
CA ALA A 77 -5.65 -17.51 -12.49
C ALA A 77 -5.14 -17.84 -11.09
N LEU A 78 -5.15 -16.86 -10.18
CA LEU A 78 -4.72 -17.05 -8.79
C LEU A 78 -5.87 -17.56 -7.92
N ILE A 79 -5.57 -18.59 -7.12
CA ILE A 79 -6.47 -19.13 -6.10
C ILE A 79 -6.05 -18.60 -4.74
N TYR A 80 -7.00 -18.08 -3.97
CA TYR A 80 -6.77 -17.62 -2.61
C TYR A 80 -6.98 -18.78 -1.63
N VAL A 81 -5.92 -19.13 -0.91
CA VAL A 81 -5.93 -20.22 0.07
C VAL A 81 -5.60 -19.69 1.46
N MET A 82 -6.06 -20.40 2.48
CA MET A 82 -5.74 -20.08 3.87
C MET A 82 -4.26 -20.40 4.16
N PRO A 83 -3.57 -19.62 5.01
CA PRO A 83 -2.17 -19.86 5.36
C PRO A 83 -1.86 -21.28 5.83
N GLN A 84 -2.76 -21.86 6.63
CA GLN A 84 -2.61 -23.23 7.13
C GLN A 84 -2.60 -24.26 5.98
N ASP A 85 -3.54 -24.13 5.04
CA ASP A 85 -3.66 -25.06 3.93
C ASP A 85 -2.48 -24.91 2.97
N PHE A 86 -2.06 -23.67 2.71
CA PHE A 86 -0.87 -23.34 1.92
C PHE A 86 0.39 -24.02 2.47
N VAL A 87 0.68 -23.81 3.75
CA VAL A 87 1.89 -24.39 4.39
C VAL A 87 1.83 -25.92 4.45
N SER A 88 0.64 -26.51 4.61
CA SER A 88 0.49 -27.97 4.66
C SER A 88 0.76 -28.68 3.33
N LYS A 89 0.59 -27.97 2.21
CA LYS A 89 0.75 -28.47 0.83
C LYS A 89 1.87 -27.75 0.09
N LEU A 90 2.89 -27.32 0.83
CA LEU A 90 3.98 -26.52 0.30
C LEU A 90 4.86 -27.36 -0.63
N ASP A 91 4.88 -27.01 -1.92
CA ASP A 91 5.79 -27.64 -2.88
C ASP A 91 7.20 -27.04 -2.78
N LYS A 92 8.21 -27.90 -2.84
CA LYS A 92 9.62 -27.53 -2.69
C LYS A 92 10.25 -27.12 -4.01
N ASN A 93 9.63 -26.13 -4.66
CA ASN A 93 10.04 -25.65 -5.96
C ASN A 93 11.28 -24.76 -5.86
N THR A 94 12.08 -24.75 -6.93
CA THR A 94 13.21 -23.83 -7.10
C THR A 94 12.77 -22.71 -8.03
N GLY A 95 13.06 -21.47 -7.64
CA GLY A 95 12.60 -20.30 -8.37
C GLY A 95 13.32 -19.03 -7.98
N HIS A 96 12.60 -17.93 -8.15
CA HIS A 96 13.02 -16.56 -8.03
C HIS A 96 12.14 -15.85 -7.00
N ILE A 97 12.77 -15.08 -6.11
CA ILE A 97 12.05 -14.22 -5.16
C ILE A 97 12.12 -12.79 -5.67
N PHE A 98 10.96 -12.20 -5.88
CA PHE A 98 10.78 -10.79 -6.14
C PHE A 98 10.17 -10.08 -4.93
N ILE A 99 10.74 -8.94 -4.57
CA ILE A 99 10.26 -8.09 -3.47
C ILE A 99 10.19 -6.66 -3.95
N ALA A 100 9.03 -6.04 -3.75
CA ALA A 100 8.81 -4.63 -4.01
C ALA A 100 9.87 -3.75 -3.32
N ALA A 101 10.38 -2.75 -4.05
CA ALA A 101 11.45 -1.84 -3.63
C ALA A 101 12.82 -2.51 -3.38
N SER A 102 13.01 -3.77 -3.79
CA SER A 102 14.35 -4.35 -3.93
C SER A 102 14.83 -4.19 -5.37
N GLU A 103 16.06 -3.73 -5.56
CA GLU A 103 16.69 -3.65 -6.89
C GLU A 103 17.15 -5.03 -7.41
N GLU A 104 17.24 -6.04 -6.53
CA GLU A 104 17.74 -7.36 -6.86
C GLU A 104 16.63 -8.41 -6.77
N THR A 105 16.36 -9.10 -7.88
CA THR A 105 15.67 -10.39 -7.86
C THR A 105 16.62 -11.45 -7.29
N ILE A 106 16.12 -12.33 -6.41
CA ILE A 106 16.93 -13.40 -5.84
C ILE A 106 16.66 -14.69 -6.59
N ASP A 107 17.63 -15.11 -7.39
CA ASP A 107 17.50 -16.26 -8.28
C ASP A 107 18.01 -17.57 -7.66
N ASN A 108 17.55 -18.70 -8.21
CA ASN A 108 17.97 -20.06 -7.85
C ASN A 108 17.78 -20.38 -6.37
N VAL A 109 16.60 -20.02 -5.86
CA VAL A 109 16.23 -20.22 -4.46
C VAL A 109 15.16 -21.31 -4.37
N THR A 110 15.42 -22.34 -3.56
CA THR A 110 14.47 -23.44 -3.34
C THR A 110 13.74 -23.23 -2.03
N LEU A 111 12.42 -23.34 -2.05
CA LEU A 111 11.60 -23.35 -0.83
C LEU A 111 11.80 -24.69 -0.10
N VAL A 112 12.33 -24.63 1.12
CA VAL A 112 12.74 -25.82 1.88
C VAL A 112 11.67 -26.25 2.88
N ASP A 113 11.11 -25.26 3.56
CA ASP A 113 10.24 -25.45 4.72
C ASP A 113 9.30 -24.26 4.90
N GLY A 114 8.13 -24.52 5.47
CA GLY A 114 7.11 -23.54 5.76
C GLY A 114 6.46 -23.87 7.10
N ASN A 115 6.19 -22.85 7.91
CA ASN A 115 5.44 -23.01 9.15
C ASN A 115 4.37 -21.93 9.26
N PHE A 116 3.22 -22.26 9.85
CA PHE A 116 2.18 -21.32 10.19
C PHE A 116 1.86 -21.41 11.68
N ASP A 117 2.16 -20.34 12.42
CA ASP A 117 1.79 -20.19 13.82
C ASP A 117 0.42 -19.51 13.92
N LYS A 118 -0.58 -20.29 14.33
CA LYS A 118 -1.97 -19.84 14.50
C LYS A 118 -2.15 -18.82 15.62
N LEU A 119 -1.29 -18.84 16.65
CA LEU A 119 -1.42 -17.93 17.80
C LEU A 119 -1.00 -16.51 17.44
N THR A 120 0.02 -16.39 16.59
CA THR A 120 0.60 -15.11 16.17
C THR A 120 0.21 -14.70 14.75
N ASP A 121 -0.60 -15.53 14.07
CA ASP A 121 -0.99 -15.39 12.66
C ASP A 121 0.22 -15.13 11.75
N THR A 122 1.26 -15.95 11.93
CA THR A 122 2.57 -15.75 11.31
C THR A 122 2.95 -16.94 10.43
N ILE A 123 3.17 -16.67 9.15
CA ILE A 123 3.74 -17.59 8.16
C ILE A 123 5.25 -17.38 8.15
N THR A 124 6.03 -18.45 8.25
CA THR A 124 7.48 -18.41 8.08
C THR A 124 7.88 -19.38 6.97
N LEU A 125 8.45 -18.84 5.91
CA LEU A 125 8.99 -19.58 4.77
C LEU A 125 10.51 -19.56 4.85
N LYS A 126 11.13 -20.73 4.73
CA LYS A 126 12.58 -20.89 4.69
C LYS A 126 12.99 -21.39 3.33
N TYR A 127 14.04 -20.78 2.80
CA TYR A 127 14.58 -21.13 1.52
C TYR A 127 16.05 -21.55 1.64
N THR A 128 16.61 -22.02 0.54
CA THR A 128 18.06 -22.21 0.41
C THR A 128 18.80 -20.88 0.58
N ASN A 129 20.13 -20.96 0.71
CA ASN A 129 21.00 -19.78 0.90
C ASN A 129 20.73 -18.99 2.19
N GLY A 130 20.08 -19.61 3.19
CA GLY A 130 19.80 -19.01 4.49
C GLY A 130 18.76 -17.89 4.44
N ILE A 131 17.94 -17.86 3.39
CA ILE A 131 16.90 -16.85 3.19
C ILE A 131 15.65 -17.26 3.96
N THR A 132 15.04 -16.29 4.66
CA THR A 132 13.78 -16.50 5.36
C THR A 132 12.83 -15.35 5.10
N THR A 133 11.58 -15.67 4.79
CA THR A 133 10.48 -14.70 4.68
C THR A 133 9.46 -15.01 5.76
N THR A 134 9.17 -14.02 6.60
CA THR A 134 8.15 -14.11 7.64
C THR A 134 7.05 -13.11 7.32
N VAL A 135 5.80 -13.55 7.31
CA VAL A 135 4.63 -12.73 7.01
C VAL A 135 3.64 -12.85 8.15
N ARG A 136 3.23 -11.73 8.74
CA ARG A 136 2.29 -11.66 9.86
C ARG A 136 1.00 -10.98 9.46
N GLY A 137 -0.13 -11.47 9.95
CA GLY A 137 -1.46 -10.89 9.67
C GLY A 137 -1.95 -11.17 8.24
N SER A 138 -1.35 -12.14 7.56
CA SER A 138 -1.78 -12.52 6.22
C SER A 138 -3.00 -13.42 6.29
N ARG A 139 -4.16 -12.91 5.88
CA ARG A 139 -5.41 -13.68 5.89
C ARG A 139 -5.46 -14.76 4.82
N THR A 140 -4.82 -14.52 3.68
CA THR A 140 -4.86 -15.38 2.50
C THR A 140 -3.55 -15.31 1.74
N VAL A 141 -3.16 -16.43 1.15
CA VAL A 141 -2.05 -16.52 0.19
C VAL A 141 -2.65 -16.75 -1.19
N ALA A 142 -2.24 -15.98 -2.19
CA ALA A 142 -2.64 -16.21 -3.56
C ALA A 142 -1.62 -17.14 -4.22
N VAL A 143 -2.11 -18.24 -4.77
CA VAL A 143 -1.29 -19.32 -5.36
C VAL A 143 -1.78 -19.56 -6.78
N GLY A 144 -0.84 -19.56 -7.72
CA GLY A 144 -1.05 -19.93 -9.11
C GLY A 144 -0.36 -21.25 -9.46
N ASP A 145 -0.17 -21.50 -10.75
CA ASP A 145 0.47 -22.71 -11.26
C ASP A 145 1.98 -22.67 -11.05
N ASN A 146 2.60 -21.50 -11.24
CA ASN A 146 4.04 -21.32 -11.12
C ASN A 146 4.48 -20.24 -10.12
N GLN A 147 3.55 -19.67 -9.37
CA GLN A 147 3.88 -18.61 -8.42
C GLN A 147 2.97 -18.59 -7.20
N PHE A 148 3.45 -18.00 -6.11
CA PHE A 148 2.61 -17.55 -5.01
C PHE A 148 3.01 -16.14 -4.57
N LEU A 149 2.06 -15.44 -3.96
CA LEU A 149 2.22 -14.04 -3.62
C LEU A 149 1.36 -13.61 -2.43
N PHE A 150 1.80 -12.53 -1.79
CA PHE A 150 1.14 -11.94 -0.63
C PHE A 150 0.61 -10.53 -0.98
N TYR A 151 -0.71 -10.37 -0.95
CA TYR A 151 -1.38 -9.09 -1.23
C TYR A 151 -1.68 -8.27 0.04
N GLY A 152 -2.00 -8.93 1.15
CA GLY A 152 -2.41 -8.27 2.39
C GLY A 152 -1.76 -8.94 3.59
N PHE A 153 -1.04 -8.15 4.37
CA PHE A 153 -0.35 -8.56 5.59
C PHE A 153 -0.17 -7.31 6.46
N ASP A 154 0.08 -7.50 7.75
CA ASP A 154 0.41 -6.40 8.65
C ASP A 154 1.91 -6.09 8.56
N GLU A 155 2.73 -7.15 8.58
CA GLU A 155 4.19 -7.06 8.52
C GLU A 155 4.76 -8.19 7.66
N LEU A 156 5.70 -7.86 6.77
CA LEU A 156 6.50 -8.79 6.00
C LEU A 156 7.98 -8.53 6.28
N ILE A 157 8.67 -9.55 6.75
CA ILE A 157 10.10 -9.51 7.05
C ILE A 157 10.81 -10.45 6.10
N HIS A 158 11.71 -9.91 5.28
CA HIS A 158 12.60 -10.70 4.46
C HIS A 158 14.03 -10.59 4.96
N LYS A 159 14.70 -11.73 5.13
CA LYS A 159 16.09 -11.80 5.60
C LYS A 159 16.94 -12.59 4.59
N LYS A 160 18.03 -11.96 4.14
CA LYS A 160 19.06 -12.54 3.28
C LYS A 160 20.42 -12.30 3.93
N GLY A 161 20.97 -13.33 4.59
CA GLY A 161 22.20 -13.19 5.37
C GLY A 161 22.07 -12.19 6.53
N SER A 162 22.86 -11.12 6.51
CA SER A 162 22.80 -10.02 7.49
C SER A 162 21.80 -8.91 7.12
N LYS A 163 21.32 -8.86 5.87
CA LYS A 163 20.35 -7.86 5.43
C LYS A 163 18.94 -8.29 5.86
N LYS A 164 18.22 -7.38 6.51
CA LYS A 164 16.82 -7.55 6.93
C LYS A 164 16.00 -6.39 6.38
N SER A 165 15.03 -6.70 5.54
CA SER A 165 14.06 -5.74 5.00
C SER A 165 12.72 -5.99 5.67
N ILE A 166 12.15 -4.96 6.28
CA ILE A 166 10.85 -5.03 6.95
C ILE A 166 9.89 -4.15 6.18
N PHE A 167 8.74 -4.69 5.81
CA PHE A 167 7.65 -4.02 5.13
C PHE A 167 6.44 -4.04 6.05
N GLN A 168 5.85 -2.89 6.32
CA GLN A 168 4.72 -2.77 7.24
C GLN A 168 3.69 -1.81 6.67
N TRP A 169 2.42 -2.08 6.91
CA TRP A 169 1.35 -1.12 6.64
C TRP A 169 1.16 -0.20 7.85
N GLU A 170 1.31 1.11 7.64
CA GLU A 170 1.02 2.17 8.63
C GLU A 170 0.08 3.19 7.98
N ASP A 171 -1.07 3.47 8.61
CA ASP A 171 -2.06 4.48 8.17
C ASP A 171 -2.38 4.43 6.66
N ASP A 172 -2.71 3.23 6.16
CA ASP A 172 -3.00 2.93 4.73
C ASP A 172 -1.82 3.10 3.76
N ARG A 173 -0.59 3.12 4.24
CA ARG A 173 0.63 3.18 3.41
C ARG A 173 1.58 2.04 3.71
N LEU A 174 2.19 1.49 2.66
CA LEU A 174 3.29 0.56 2.82
C LEU A 174 4.58 1.34 3.10
N ILE A 175 5.29 0.95 4.15
CA ILE A 175 6.59 1.50 4.49
C ILE A 175 7.65 0.39 4.53
N GLN A 176 8.85 0.71 4.11
CA GLN A 176 10.05 -0.09 4.32
C GLN A 176 10.83 0.45 5.51
N LYS A 177 11.12 -0.40 6.50
CA LYS A 177 12.04 -0.08 7.58
C LYS A 177 13.38 -0.74 7.29
N ASN A 178 14.43 0.08 7.14
CA ASN A 178 15.81 -0.38 7.01
C ASN A 178 16.63 0.24 8.15
N GLY A 179 16.75 -0.49 9.27
CA GLY A 179 17.32 0.05 10.50
C GLY A 179 16.44 1.15 11.11
N ASN A 180 16.98 2.38 11.23
CA ASN A 180 16.26 3.54 11.76
C ASN A 180 15.57 4.38 10.67
N GLU A 181 15.80 4.08 9.40
CA GLU A 181 15.23 4.84 8.29
C GLU A 181 13.91 4.21 7.83
N ILE A 182 12.90 5.06 7.63
CA ILE A 182 11.56 4.68 7.19
C ILE A 182 11.36 5.28 5.80
N PHE A 183 11.14 4.41 4.82
CA PHE A 183 10.89 4.80 3.44
C PHE A 183 9.46 4.45 3.06
N PRO A 184 8.60 5.42 2.73
CA PRO A 184 7.30 5.11 2.17
C PRO A 184 7.48 4.48 0.77
N ILE A 185 6.76 3.39 0.51
CA ILE A 185 6.74 2.70 -0.77
C ILE A 185 5.37 2.95 -1.41
N SER A 186 5.38 3.40 -2.67
CA SER A 186 4.16 3.44 -3.48
C SER A 186 4.17 2.28 -4.45
N ILE A 187 3.29 1.31 -4.19
CA ILE A 187 3.04 0.19 -5.09
C ILE A 187 1.85 0.54 -5.98
N PRO A 188 1.95 0.34 -7.30
CA PRO A 188 0.81 0.47 -8.20
C PRO A 188 -0.34 -0.47 -7.82
N ASP A 189 -1.57 -0.04 -8.11
CA ASP A 189 -2.77 -0.78 -7.73
C ASP A 189 -2.68 -2.26 -8.15
N ARG A 190 -3.00 -3.15 -7.20
CA ARG A 190 -3.08 -4.61 -7.37
C ARG A 190 -1.74 -5.33 -7.60
N MET A 191 -0.60 -4.67 -7.43
CA MET A 191 0.68 -5.36 -7.43
C MET A 191 1.02 -5.90 -6.03
N PRO A 192 1.48 -7.16 -5.92
CA PRO A 192 1.91 -7.74 -4.64
C PRO A 192 3.25 -7.15 -4.18
N VAL A 193 3.47 -7.15 -2.86
CA VAL A 193 4.77 -6.75 -2.29
C VAL A 193 5.81 -7.87 -2.46
N TYR A 194 5.35 -9.11 -2.47
CA TYR A 194 6.20 -10.30 -2.49
C TYR A 194 5.65 -11.31 -3.49
N VAL A 195 6.52 -11.82 -4.34
CA VAL A 195 6.23 -12.88 -5.31
C VAL A 195 7.34 -13.91 -5.25
N PHE A 196 6.97 -15.18 -5.20
CA PHE A 196 7.86 -16.28 -5.50
C PHE A 196 7.37 -16.95 -6.77
N ASP A 197 8.22 -16.99 -7.79
CA ASP A 197 7.94 -17.55 -9.12
C ASP A 197 8.95 -18.68 -9.37
N TRP A 198 8.47 -19.88 -9.70
CA TRP A 198 9.31 -21.06 -9.98
C TRP A 198 9.35 -21.45 -11.46
N LYS A 199 9.04 -20.50 -12.34
CA LYS A 199 9.18 -20.65 -13.79
C LYS A 199 10.51 -20.11 -14.33
#